data_AF-A0A7V9KXP7-F1
#
_entry.id   AF-A0A7V9KXP7-F1
#
_cell.length_a   1.000
_cell.length_b   1.000
_cell.length_c   1.000
_cell.angle_alpha   90.00
_cell.angle_beta   90.00
_cell.angle_gamma   90.00
#
_symmetry.space_group_name_H-M   'P 1'
#
loop_
_entity.id
_entity.type
_entity.pdbx_description
1 polymer ?
#
loop_
_entity_poly.entity_id
_entity_poly.type
_entity_poly.pdbx_seq_one_letter_code
_entity_poly.pdbx_strand_id
1 'polypeptide(L)'
;MKARGPLAAFAAFGVFWGAFGVLLPELKEQVGASVTELGVALLFLSVAAVPAMVVAGRLADRLGPRAVAPALLLFGAAVTLPGFAHSVPQLALALMFVGAASGALDVAINVAATAAESSGGTRIMQLAHALFSAGFLVAAVAVGLAREAGAGPLPILTGTAFALFGVAALNRGYAAAPSRPRRRPLVFSRKLLVLGALCAVAFVVESGIEHWSALFLERELDATPAVSGLGPGLFAAAMVAGRLLGQALDVRVGDRTLLIAGAV
;
A
#
# COMPACT_ATOMS: atom_id res chain seq x y z
N MET A 1 -9.83 22.69 1.92
CA MET A 1 -10.23 21.29 2.23
C MET A 1 -9.24 20.68 3.22
N LYS A 2 -9.68 20.36 4.44
CA LYS A 2 -8.84 19.87 5.54
C LYS A 2 -8.31 18.43 5.38
N ALA A 3 -8.53 17.76 4.25
CA ALA A 3 -8.15 16.36 4.02
C ALA A 3 -7.19 16.12 2.83
N ARG A 4 -6.74 17.18 2.14
CA ARG A 4 -5.94 17.03 0.90
C ARG A 4 -4.63 16.28 1.12
N GLY A 5 -3.91 16.54 2.22
CA GLY A 5 -2.65 15.89 2.55
C GLY A 5 -2.78 14.38 2.72
N PRO A 6 -3.65 13.89 3.63
CA PRO A 6 -3.89 12.46 3.80
C PRO A 6 -4.37 11.77 2.51
N LEU A 7 -5.30 12.37 1.76
CA LEU A 7 -5.78 11.80 0.49
C LEU A 7 -4.66 11.65 -0.55
N ALA A 8 -3.76 12.65 -0.65
CA ALA A 8 -2.59 12.55 -1.51
C ALA A 8 -1.60 11.47 -1.02
N ALA A 9 -1.47 11.27 0.29
CA ALA A 9 -0.64 10.22 0.86
C ALA A 9 -1.16 8.81 0.52
N PHE A 10 -2.48 8.58 0.56
CA PHE A 10 -3.08 7.34 0.08
C PHE A 10 -2.81 7.08 -1.40
N ALA A 11 -2.97 8.11 -2.25
CA ALA A 11 -2.67 7.98 -3.68
C ALA A 11 -1.20 7.63 -3.94
N ALA A 12 -0.26 8.32 -3.28
CA ALA A 12 1.17 8.06 -3.41
C ALA A 12 1.58 6.69 -2.85
N PHE A 13 0.92 6.23 -1.79
CA PHE A 13 1.09 4.88 -1.26
C PHE A 13 0.66 3.82 -2.29
N GLY A 14 -0.48 4.03 -2.95
CA GLY A 14 -0.94 3.18 -4.05
C GLY A 14 0.01 3.18 -5.25
N VAL A 15 0.54 4.35 -5.63
CA VAL A 15 1.53 4.47 -6.72
C VAL A 15 2.75 3.59 -6.47
N PHE A 16 3.26 3.54 -5.23
CA PHE A 16 4.36 2.63 -4.92
C PHE A 16 3.98 1.17 -5.14
N TRP A 17 2.86 0.71 -4.58
CA TRP A 17 2.47 -0.70 -4.67
C TRP A 17 2.19 -1.15 -6.11
N GLY A 18 1.54 -0.28 -6.90
CA GLY A 18 1.32 -0.54 -8.33
C GLY A 18 2.64 -0.63 -9.11
N ALA A 19 3.59 0.26 -8.82
CA ALA A 19 4.92 0.20 -9.43
C ALA A 19 5.70 -1.05 -8.98
N PHE A 20 5.70 -1.34 -7.69
CA PHE A 20 6.45 -2.43 -7.08
C PHE A 20 6.01 -3.79 -7.61
N GLY A 21 4.71 -4.05 -7.68
CA GLY A 21 4.18 -5.31 -8.22
C GLY A 21 4.63 -5.57 -9.66
N VAL A 22 4.66 -4.53 -10.49
CA VAL A 22 5.11 -4.63 -11.89
C VAL A 22 6.63 -4.72 -12.01
N LEU A 23 7.40 -4.25 -11.03
CA LEU A 23 8.87 -4.36 -11.01
C LEU A 23 9.39 -5.72 -10.52
N LEU A 24 8.54 -6.58 -9.93
CA LEU A 24 8.99 -7.86 -9.36
C LEU A 24 9.73 -8.78 -10.34
N PRO A 25 9.33 -8.93 -11.62
CA PRO A 25 10.07 -9.74 -12.58
C PRO A 25 11.51 -9.26 -12.78
N GLU A 26 11.70 -7.95 -12.95
CA GLU A 26 13.04 -7.35 -13.10
C GLU A 26 13.85 -7.41 -11.82
N LEU A 27 13.25 -7.14 -10.65
CA LEU A 27 13.94 -7.26 -9.37
C LEU A 27 14.40 -8.70 -9.10
N LYS A 28 13.62 -9.70 -9.51
CA LYS A 28 13.99 -11.12 -9.47
C LYS A 28 15.24 -11.37 -10.32
N GLU A 29 15.24 -10.89 -11.56
CA GLU A 29 16.34 -11.06 -12.50
C GLU A 29 17.60 -10.31 -12.06
N GLN A 30 17.44 -9.08 -11.56
CA GLN A 30 18.52 -8.22 -11.07
C GLN A 30 19.37 -8.89 -9.98
N VAL A 31 18.75 -9.70 -9.12
CA VAL A 31 19.45 -10.43 -8.05
C VAL A 31 19.70 -11.90 -8.37
N GLY A 32 19.32 -12.36 -9.56
CA GLY A 32 19.43 -13.76 -9.98
C GLY A 32 18.60 -14.73 -9.14
N ALA A 33 17.47 -14.30 -8.58
CA ALA A 33 16.65 -15.12 -7.69
C ALA A 33 15.85 -16.19 -8.45
N SER A 34 15.76 -17.38 -7.86
CA SER A 34 14.65 -18.30 -8.14
C SER A 34 13.31 -17.73 -7.62
N VAL A 35 12.20 -18.28 -8.11
CA VAL A 35 10.85 -17.92 -7.65
C VAL A 35 10.67 -18.16 -6.15
N THR A 36 11.23 -19.25 -5.63
CA THR A 36 11.18 -19.58 -4.21
C THR A 36 11.96 -18.56 -3.38
N GLU A 37 13.16 -18.18 -3.82
CA GLU A 37 13.98 -17.18 -3.14
C GLU A 37 13.32 -15.80 -3.14
N LEU A 38 12.70 -15.40 -4.25
CA LEU A 38 11.91 -14.16 -4.31
C LEU A 38 10.73 -14.22 -3.33
N GLY A 39 10.00 -15.34 -3.29
CA GLY A 39 8.91 -15.54 -2.35
C GLY A 39 9.37 -15.42 -0.90
N VAL A 40 10.50 -16.04 -0.54
CA VAL A 40 11.09 -15.91 0.80
C VAL A 40 11.50 -14.48 1.09
N ALA A 41 12.13 -13.77 0.14
CA ALA A 41 12.48 -12.37 0.31
C ALA A 41 11.25 -11.47 0.53
N LEU A 42 10.13 -11.74 -0.15
CA LEU A 42 8.86 -11.04 0.06
C LEU A 42 8.26 -11.28 1.45
N LEU A 43 8.47 -12.45 2.06
CA LEU A 43 8.01 -12.70 3.44
C LEU A 43 8.62 -11.71 4.45
N PHE A 44 9.87 -11.30 4.24
CA PHE A 44 10.54 -10.34 5.10
C PHE A 44 9.88 -8.96 5.10
N LEU A 45 9.21 -8.58 4.01
CA LEU A 45 8.37 -7.39 3.95
C LEU A 45 7.26 -7.46 5.01
N SER A 46 6.52 -8.57 5.05
CA SER A 46 5.41 -8.76 6.00
C SER A 46 5.90 -8.92 7.45
N VAL A 47 7.00 -9.65 7.66
CA VAL A 47 7.62 -9.85 8.98
C VAL A 47 8.05 -8.51 9.60
N ALA A 48 8.56 -7.59 8.80
CA ALA A 48 8.96 -6.27 9.27
C ALA A 48 7.78 -5.31 9.44
N ALA A 49 6.74 -5.41 8.60
CA ALA A 49 5.56 -4.54 8.66
C ALA A 49 4.78 -4.69 9.96
N VAL A 50 4.49 -5.92 10.42
CA VAL A 50 3.61 -6.15 11.58
C VAL A 50 4.14 -5.50 12.88
N PRO A 51 5.41 -5.71 13.30
CA PRO A 51 5.96 -5.01 14.47
C PRO A 51 6.00 -3.49 14.27
N ALA A 52 6.31 -3.03 13.06
CA ALA A 52 6.36 -1.60 12.75
C ALA A 52 4.98 -0.95 12.90
N MET A 53 3.90 -1.61 12.48
CA MET A 53 2.52 -1.13 12.66
C MET A 53 2.16 -0.97 14.15
N VAL A 54 2.60 -1.89 15.01
CA VAL A 54 2.37 -1.79 16.46
C VAL A 54 3.09 -0.57 17.05
N VAL A 55 4.35 -0.35 16.66
CA VAL A 55 5.14 0.81 17.10
C VAL A 55 4.56 2.10 16.55
N ALA A 56 4.21 2.12 15.26
CA ALA A 56 3.61 3.25 14.58
C ALA A 56 2.26 3.64 15.18
N GLY A 57 1.42 2.68 15.57
CA GLY A 57 0.15 2.95 16.25
C GLY A 57 0.35 3.69 17.57
N ARG A 58 1.31 3.25 18.39
CA ARG A 58 1.66 3.93 19.65
C ARG A 58 2.22 5.32 19.42
N LEU A 59 2.96 5.53 18.34
CA LEU A 59 3.51 6.83 17.98
C LEU A 59 2.43 7.75 17.41
N ALA A 60 1.54 7.22 16.58
CA ALA A 60 0.40 7.92 15.99
C ALA A 60 -0.60 8.36 17.07
N ASP A 61 -0.79 7.59 18.14
CA ASP A 61 -1.58 8.02 19.32
C ASP A 61 -1.03 9.30 19.96
N ARG A 62 0.27 9.56 19.84
CA ARG A 62 0.94 10.75 20.41
C ARG A 62 1.05 11.89 19.40
N LEU A 63 1.46 11.58 18.17
CA LEU A 63 1.76 12.57 17.14
C LEU A 63 0.52 12.95 16.32
N GLY A 64 -0.50 12.08 16.30
CA GLY A 64 -1.66 12.20 15.44
C GLY A 64 -1.24 12.32 13.96
N PRO A 65 -1.89 13.21 13.18
CA PRO A 65 -1.56 13.37 11.77
C PRO A 65 -0.16 13.93 11.48
N ARG A 66 0.56 14.45 12.49
CA ARG A 66 1.94 14.90 12.32
C ARG A 66 2.90 13.74 12.02
N ALA A 67 2.48 12.49 12.26
CA ALA A 67 3.25 11.30 11.91
C ALA A 67 3.33 11.04 10.39
N VAL A 68 2.42 11.61 9.58
CA VAL A 68 2.34 11.31 8.14
C VAL A 68 3.57 11.77 7.37
N ALA A 69 4.00 13.01 7.55
CA ALA A 69 5.16 13.55 6.84
C ALA A 69 6.47 12.76 7.11
N PRO A 70 6.88 12.49 8.36
CA PRO A 70 8.08 11.68 8.61
C PRO A 70 7.92 10.22 8.14
N ALA A 71 6.72 9.64 8.21
CA ALA A 71 6.50 8.29 7.67
C ALA A 71 6.64 8.25 6.13
N LEU A 72 6.15 9.28 5.42
CA LEU A 72 6.34 9.41 3.97
C LEU A 72 7.82 9.60 3.60
N LEU A 73 8.59 10.36 4.39
CA LEU A 73 10.04 10.51 4.18
C LEU A 73 10.79 9.18 4.41
N LEU A 74 10.47 8.48 5.51
CA LEU A 74 11.07 7.18 5.80
C LEU A 74 10.74 6.16 4.71
N PHE A 75 9.48 6.14 4.27
CA PHE A 75 9.04 5.25 3.19
C PHE A 75 9.70 5.61 1.85
N GLY A 76 9.70 6.90 1.47
CA GLY A 76 10.37 7.37 0.27
C GLY A 76 11.87 7.00 0.22
N ALA A 77 12.57 7.03 1.37
CA ALA A 77 13.94 6.55 1.43
C ALA A 77 14.01 5.03 1.24
N ALA A 78 13.19 4.27 1.97
CA ALA A 78 13.19 2.80 1.94
C ALA A 78 12.85 2.22 0.55
N VAL A 79 11.93 2.82 -0.20
CA VAL A 79 11.49 2.29 -1.51
C VAL A 79 12.58 2.31 -2.57
N THR A 80 13.66 3.07 -2.40
CA THR A 80 14.79 3.05 -3.34
C THR A 80 15.72 1.85 -3.13
N LEU A 81 15.73 1.26 -1.94
CA LEU A 81 16.68 0.22 -1.55
C LEU A 81 16.64 -1.04 -2.45
N PRO A 82 15.46 -1.56 -2.89
CA PRO A 82 15.41 -2.71 -3.79
C PRO A 82 16.15 -2.46 -5.12
N GLY A 83 16.18 -1.22 -5.61
CA GLY A 83 16.87 -0.85 -6.85
C GLY A 83 18.40 -0.96 -6.77
N PHE A 84 18.97 -1.10 -5.58
CA PHE A 84 20.42 -1.28 -5.34
C PHE A 84 20.80 -2.71 -4.94
N ALA A 85 19.84 -3.64 -4.90
CA ALA A 85 20.12 -5.01 -4.49
C ALA A 85 20.78 -5.79 -5.64
N HIS A 86 21.88 -6.50 -5.36
CA HIS A 86 22.57 -7.37 -6.32
C HIS A 86 22.66 -8.82 -5.84
N SER A 87 21.90 -9.17 -4.80
CA SER A 87 21.80 -10.53 -4.27
C SER A 87 20.48 -10.70 -3.49
N VAL A 88 20.02 -11.95 -3.37
CA VAL A 88 18.79 -12.29 -2.63
C VAL A 88 18.79 -11.75 -1.19
N PRO A 89 19.87 -11.88 -0.39
CA PRO A 89 19.88 -11.35 0.97
C PRO A 89 19.80 -9.82 1.02
N GLN A 90 20.42 -9.11 0.08
CA GLN A 90 20.31 -7.65 -0.02
C GLN A 90 18.89 -7.23 -0.36
N LEU A 91 18.23 -7.94 -1.28
CA LEU A 91 16.83 -7.69 -1.61
C LEU A 91 15.93 -7.95 -0.40
N ALA A 92 16.10 -9.08 0.31
CA ALA A 92 15.34 -9.39 1.52
C ALA A 92 15.50 -8.28 2.58
N LEU A 93 16.73 -7.81 2.81
CA LEU A 93 16.99 -6.70 3.74
C LEU A 93 16.34 -5.39 3.29
N ALA A 94 16.42 -5.05 2.00
CA ALA A 94 15.74 -3.88 1.44
C ALA A 94 14.22 -3.98 1.65
N LEU A 95 13.63 -5.16 1.40
CA LEU A 95 12.21 -5.43 1.60
C LEU A 95 11.79 -5.35 3.08
N MET A 96 12.66 -5.70 4.03
CA MET A 96 12.39 -5.45 5.46
C MET A 96 12.22 -3.96 5.74
N PHE A 97 13.11 -3.10 5.21
CA PHE A 97 13.00 -1.66 5.39
C PHE A 97 11.76 -1.09 4.71
N VAL A 98 11.46 -1.54 3.49
CA VAL A 98 10.23 -1.19 2.77
C VAL A 98 9.00 -1.59 3.59
N GLY A 99 8.96 -2.82 4.11
CA GLY A 99 7.86 -3.35 4.92
C GLY A 99 7.66 -2.59 6.23
N ALA A 100 8.74 -2.32 6.96
CA ALA A 100 8.66 -1.54 8.19
C ALA A 100 8.15 -0.10 7.92
N ALA A 101 8.67 0.54 6.88
CA ALA A 101 8.29 1.90 6.53
C ALA A 101 6.88 1.99 5.94
N SER A 102 6.46 1.02 5.12
CA SER A 102 5.10 0.93 4.57
C SER A 102 4.08 0.69 5.67
N GLY A 103 4.34 -0.25 6.59
CA GLY A 103 3.46 -0.50 7.74
C GLY A 103 3.33 0.72 8.65
N ALA A 104 4.43 1.46 8.87
CA ALA A 104 4.38 2.70 9.63
C ALA A 104 3.58 3.80 8.92
N LEU A 105 3.76 3.95 7.61
CA LEU A 105 3.02 4.90 6.79
C LEU A 105 1.53 4.59 6.75
N ASP A 106 1.16 3.33 6.54
CA ASP A 106 -0.23 2.88 6.48
C ASP A 106 -0.99 3.24 7.76
N VAL A 107 -0.41 2.95 8.93
CA VAL A 107 -1.00 3.37 10.20
C VAL A 107 -1.13 4.89 10.31
N ALA A 108 -0.10 5.64 9.92
CA ALA A 108 -0.10 7.09 10.02
C ALA A 108 -1.18 7.75 9.12
N ILE A 109 -1.32 7.30 7.87
CA ILE A 109 -2.31 7.84 6.92
C ILE A 109 -3.73 7.48 7.33
N ASN A 110 -3.97 6.26 7.84
CA ASN A 110 -5.28 5.84 8.34
C ASN A 110 -5.70 6.69 9.55
N VAL A 111 -4.80 6.88 10.53
CA VAL A 111 -5.07 7.74 11.69
C VAL A 111 -5.36 9.18 11.25
N ALA A 112 -4.61 9.71 10.28
CA ALA A 112 -4.84 11.05 9.76
C ALA A 112 -6.18 11.19 9.02
N ALA A 113 -6.57 10.19 8.22
CA ALA A 113 -7.86 10.16 7.55
C ALA A 113 -9.02 10.10 8.55
N THR A 114 -8.97 9.21 9.54
CA THR A 114 -10.00 9.12 10.60
C THR A 114 -10.09 10.41 11.42
N ALA A 115 -8.96 11.07 11.71
CA ALA A 115 -8.96 12.37 12.37
C ALA A 115 -9.62 13.46 11.51
N ALA A 116 -9.39 13.44 10.20
CA ALA A 116 -10.03 14.36 9.26
C ALA A 116 -11.55 14.12 9.20
N GLU A 117 -12.02 12.87 9.15
CA GLU A 117 -13.46 12.53 9.22
C GLU A 117 -14.09 13.03 10.51
N SER A 118 -13.46 12.72 11.65
CA SER A 118 -13.97 13.06 12.98
C SER A 118 -14.11 14.58 13.18
N SER A 119 -13.25 15.38 12.55
CA SER A 119 -13.27 16.84 12.65
C SER A 119 -14.16 17.54 11.61
N GLY A 120 -14.43 16.89 10.47
CA GLY A 120 -15.15 17.47 9.34
C GLY A 120 -16.55 16.91 9.11
N GLY A 121 -16.93 15.83 9.80
CA GLY A 121 -18.24 15.18 9.68
C GLY A 121 -18.49 14.46 8.35
N THR A 122 -17.53 14.50 7.42
CA THR A 122 -17.62 13.85 6.11
C THR A 122 -16.88 12.53 6.14
N ARG A 123 -17.50 11.46 5.63
CA ARG A 123 -16.85 10.15 5.43
C ARG A 123 -15.90 10.24 4.22
N ILE A 124 -14.59 10.14 4.45
CA ILE A 124 -13.54 10.20 3.42
C ILE A 124 -12.73 8.91 3.30
N MET A 125 -12.86 7.95 4.22
CA MET A 125 -12.01 6.76 4.26
C MET A 125 -12.13 5.91 2.99
N GLN A 126 -13.35 5.67 2.52
CA GLN A 126 -13.58 4.95 1.26
C GLN A 126 -13.02 5.69 0.05
N LEU A 127 -13.14 7.02 0.02
CA LEU A 127 -12.51 7.85 -1.01
C LEU A 127 -10.97 7.75 -0.95
N ALA A 128 -10.39 7.73 0.25
CA ALA A 128 -8.96 7.57 0.43
C ALA A 128 -8.45 6.26 -0.16
N HIS A 129 -9.14 5.15 0.12
CA HIS A 129 -8.79 3.85 -0.48
C HIS A 129 -9.11 3.76 -1.99
N ALA A 130 -10.12 4.49 -2.48
CA ALA A 130 -10.34 4.61 -3.92
C ALA A 130 -9.17 5.32 -4.60
N LEU A 131 -8.61 6.37 -3.98
CA LEU A 131 -7.41 7.07 -4.46
C LEU A 131 -6.15 6.20 -4.39
N PHE A 132 -6.00 5.38 -3.34
CA PHE A 132 -4.95 4.35 -3.30
C PHE A 132 -5.07 3.41 -4.51
N SER A 133 -6.27 2.86 -4.74
CA SER A 133 -6.51 1.91 -5.83
C SER A 133 -6.30 2.56 -7.21
N ALA A 134 -6.68 3.82 -7.37
CA ALA A 134 -6.42 4.59 -8.59
C ALA A 134 -4.92 4.86 -8.81
N GLY A 135 -4.19 5.24 -7.75
CA GLY A 135 -2.74 5.41 -7.79
C GLY A 135 -2.02 4.12 -8.16
N PHE A 136 -2.47 2.99 -7.61
CA PHE A 136 -1.99 1.65 -7.96
C PHE A 136 -2.20 1.38 -9.45
N LEU A 137 -3.43 1.52 -9.95
CA LEU A 137 -3.76 1.27 -11.36
C LEU A 137 -2.89 2.11 -12.31
N VAL A 138 -2.82 3.42 -12.06
CA VAL A 138 -2.04 4.34 -12.90
C VAL A 138 -0.56 3.95 -12.90
N ALA A 139 -0.01 3.62 -11.73
CA ALA A 139 1.39 3.22 -11.62
C ALA A 139 1.66 1.87 -12.30
N ALA A 140 0.79 0.87 -12.15
CA ALA A 140 0.98 -0.44 -12.78
C ALA A 140 1.04 -0.31 -14.31
N VAL A 141 0.14 0.46 -14.91
CA VAL A 141 0.13 0.71 -16.36
C VAL A 141 1.35 1.54 -16.79
N ALA A 142 1.64 2.64 -16.08
CA ALA A 142 2.75 3.52 -16.44
C ALA A 142 4.11 2.82 -16.33
N VAL A 143 4.29 2.00 -15.29
CA VAL A 143 5.52 1.22 -15.07
C VAL A 143 5.65 0.10 -16.10
N GLY A 144 4.57 -0.60 -16.44
CA GLY A 144 4.60 -1.60 -17.52
C GLY A 144 5.09 -1.01 -18.84
N LEU A 145 4.57 0.17 -19.22
CA LEU A 145 5.03 0.91 -20.40
C LEU A 145 6.49 1.40 -20.28
N ALA A 146 6.88 1.88 -19.10
CA ALA A 146 8.25 2.34 -18.86
C ALA A 146 9.26 1.19 -18.97
N ARG A 147 8.94 0.01 -18.40
CA ARG A 147 9.74 -1.22 -18.52
C ARG A 147 9.86 -1.68 -19.97
N GLU A 148 8.76 -1.65 -20.72
CA GLU A 148 8.77 -1.97 -22.16
C GLU A 148 9.66 -0.99 -22.96
N ALA A 149 9.72 0.27 -22.54
CA ALA A 149 10.65 1.26 -23.08
C ALA A 149 12.10 1.13 -22.57
N GLY A 150 12.40 0.11 -21.76
CA GLY A 150 13.74 -0.19 -21.25
C GLY A 150 14.12 0.50 -19.94
N ALA A 151 13.17 1.10 -19.22
CA ALA A 151 13.44 1.67 -17.90
C ALA A 151 13.56 0.57 -16.85
N GLY A 152 14.72 0.46 -16.20
CA GLY A 152 14.93 -0.49 -15.11
C GLY A 152 14.37 -0.05 -13.75
N PRO A 153 14.54 -0.88 -12.69
CA PRO A 153 13.91 -0.65 -11.40
C PRO A 153 14.35 0.63 -10.69
N LEU A 154 15.65 0.96 -10.74
CA LEU A 154 16.21 2.07 -9.95
C LEU A 154 15.65 3.46 -10.35
N PRO A 155 15.58 3.86 -11.64
CA PRO A 155 14.94 5.10 -12.04
C PRO A 155 13.48 5.20 -11.61
N ILE A 156 12.72 4.11 -11.74
CA ILE A 156 11.29 4.06 -11.39
C ILE A 156 11.10 4.23 -9.88
N LEU A 157 11.83 3.46 -9.07
CA LEU A 157 11.77 3.55 -7.61
C LEU A 157 12.23 4.91 -7.09
N THR A 158 13.21 5.53 -7.76
CA THR A 158 13.68 6.89 -7.44
C THR A 158 12.62 7.94 -7.78
N GLY A 159 11.95 7.82 -8.92
CA GLY A 159 10.80 8.66 -9.28
C GLY A 159 9.67 8.57 -8.24
N THR A 160 9.34 7.34 -7.82
CA THR A 160 8.37 7.09 -6.75
C THR A 160 8.80 7.71 -5.41
N ALA A 161 10.08 7.62 -5.04
CA ALA A 161 10.62 8.26 -3.85
C ALA A 161 10.45 9.79 -3.88
N PHE A 162 10.75 10.44 -5.01
CA PHE A 162 10.53 11.88 -5.17
C PHE A 162 9.06 12.27 -5.08
N ALA A 163 8.15 11.47 -5.65
CA ALA A 163 6.71 11.69 -5.48
C ALA A 163 6.30 11.62 -3.99
N LEU A 164 6.78 10.61 -3.26
CA LEU A 164 6.54 10.47 -1.82
C LEU A 164 7.11 11.66 -1.02
N PHE A 165 8.30 12.16 -1.36
CA PHE A 165 8.89 13.34 -0.73
C PHE A 165 8.09 14.62 -1.02
N GLY A 166 7.59 14.77 -2.25
CA GLY A 166 6.67 15.85 -2.62
C GLY A 166 5.40 15.82 -1.78
N VAL A 167 4.79 14.65 -1.62
CA VAL A 167 3.60 14.48 -0.78
C VAL A 167 3.91 14.65 0.71
N ALA A 168 5.11 14.28 1.16
CA ALA A 168 5.56 14.58 2.53
C ALA A 168 5.58 16.09 2.78
N ALA A 169 6.04 16.88 1.81
CA ALA A 169 6.01 18.35 1.88
C ALA A 169 4.58 18.89 1.98
N LEU A 170 3.62 18.33 1.23
CA LEU A 170 2.20 18.70 1.32
C LEU A 170 1.55 18.37 2.68
N ASN A 171 2.12 17.40 3.39
CA ASN A 171 1.67 17.00 4.73
C ASN A 171 2.45 17.72 5.86
N ARG A 172 3.43 18.58 5.55
CA ARG A 172 4.12 19.39 6.55
C ARG A 172 3.14 20.38 7.18
N GLY A 173 3.07 20.37 8.51
CA GLY A 173 2.18 21.27 9.26
C GLY A 173 0.72 20.83 9.30
N TYR A 174 0.37 19.65 8.76
CA TYR A 174 -0.97 19.10 8.95
C TYR A 174 -1.17 18.73 10.43
N ALA A 175 -1.93 19.57 11.13
CA ALA A 175 -2.34 19.35 12.50
C ALA A 175 -3.85 19.25 12.54
N ALA A 176 -4.40 18.04 12.64
CA ALA A 176 -5.77 17.90 13.12
C ALA A 176 -5.80 18.23 14.62
N ALA A 177 -6.97 18.63 15.11
CA ALA A 177 -7.20 18.82 16.54
C ALA A 177 -6.79 17.54 17.29
N PRO A 178 -6.13 17.64 18.46
CA PRO A 178 -5.75 16.46 19.23
C PRO A 178 -6.99 15.63 19.54
N SER A 179 -7.13 14.46 18.91
CA SER A 179 -8.06 13.45 19.42
C SER A 179 -7.43 12.90 20.70
N ARG A 180 -8.14 12.98 21.83
CA ARG A 180 -7.65 12.35 23.07
C ARG A 180 -7.55 10.85 22.81
N PRO A 181 -6.37 10.21 22.91
CA PRO A 181 -6.26 8.78 22.70
C PRO A 181 -7.04 8.08 23.80
N ARG A 182 -8.15 7.42 23.44
CA ARG A 182 -8.78 6.44 24.33
C ARG A 182 -7.91 5.20 24.30
N ARG A 183 -6.93 5.12 25.21
CA ARG A 183 -6.15 3.90 25.45
C ARG A 183 -7.11 2.77 25.78
N ARG A 184 -7.41 1.92 24.80
CA ARG A 184 -8.10 0.65 25.01
C ARG A 184 -7.04 -0.44 25.08
N PRO A 185 -7.10 -1.34 26.09
CA PRO A 185 -6.20 -2.49 26.12
C PRO A 185 -6.40 -3.32 24.84
N LEU A 186 -5.33 -3.99 24.39
CA LEU A 186 -5.45 -5.00 23.35
C LEU A 186 -6.35 -6.13 23.89
N VAL A 187 -7.55 -6.25 23.34
CA VAL A 187 -8.51 -7.30 23.71
C VAL A 187 -8.46 -8.39 22.66
N PHE A 188 -7.92 -9.54 23.01
CA PHE A 188 -7.99 -10.73 22.18
C PHE A 188 -9.32 -11.46 22.43
N SER A 189 -10.37 -11.01 21.74
CA SER A 189 -11.64 -11.75 21.74
C SER A 189 -11.67 -12.77 20.60
N ARG A 190 -12.34 -13.91 20.81
CA ARG A 190 -12.52 -14.93 19.75
C ARG A 190 -13.12 -14.33 18.47
N LYS A 191 -14.04 -13.37 18.60
CA LYS A 191 -14.66 -12.67 17.45
C LYS A 191 -13.63 -11.86 16.67
N LEU A 192 -12.75 -11.12 17.35
CA LEU A 192 -11.68 -10.35 16.71
C LEU A 192 -10.62 -11.26 16.09
N LEU A 193 -10.30 -12.39 16.71
CA LEU A 193 -9.39 -13.39 16.14
C LEU A 193 -9.95 -14.01 14.85
N VAL A 194 -11.24 -14.37 14.84
CA VAL A 194 -11.91 -14.88 13.63
C VAL A 194 -11.94 -13.82 12.53
N LEU A 195 -12.31 -12.58 12.86
CA LEU A 195 -12.33 -11.49 11.88
C LEU A 195 -10.91 -11.21 11.34
N GLY A 196 -9.90 -11.17 12.22
CA GLY A 196 -8.51 -10.99 11.83
C GLY A 196 -8.01 -12.13 10.93
N ALA A 197 -8.38 -13.38 11.22
CA ALA A 197 -8.04 -14.53 10.37
C ALA A 197 -8.71 -14.44 8.99
N LEU A 198 -9.99 -14.05 8.92
CA LEU A 198 -10.68 -13.83 7.65
C LEU A 198 -10.03 -12.71 6.83
N CYS A 199 -9.69 -11.58 7.47
CA CYS A 199 -8.93 -10.51 6.82
C CYS A 199 -7.56 -11.00 6.34
N ALA A 200 -6.85 -11.79 7.14
CA ALA A 200 -5.55 -12.35 6.75
C ALA A 200 -5.67 -13.26 5.52
N VAL A 201 -6.69 -14.13 5.46
CA VAL A 201 -6.94 -14.97 4.27
C VAL A 201 -7.26 -14.10 3.05
N ALA A 202 -8.10 -13.08 3.19
CA ALA A 202 -8.42 -12.16 2.10
C ALA A 202 -7.15 -11.45 1.58
N PHE A 203 -6.30 -10.95 2.49
CA PHE A 203 -5.02 -10.33 2.14
C PHE A 203 -4.03 -11.29 1.47
N VAL A 204 -4.03 -12.58 1.84
CA VAL A 204 -3.20 -13.59 1.15
C VAL A 204 -3.65 -13.77 -0.29
N VAL A 205 -4.96 -13.86 -0.55
CA VAL A 205 -5.51 -13.97 -1.90
C VAL A 205 -5.21 -12.71 -2.72
N GLU A 206 -5.45 -11.53 -2.13
CA GLU A 206 -5.18 -10.23 -2.74
C GLU A 206 -3.69 -10.06 -3.08
N SER A 207 -2.80 -10.31 -2.12
CA SER A 207 -1.34 -10.26 -2.31
C SER A 207 -0.86 -11.25 -3.38
N GLY A 208 -1.55 -12.39 -3.49
CA GLY A 208 -1.37 -13.36 -4.56
C GLY A 208 -1.53 -12.72 -5.94
N ILE A 209 -2.66 -12.07 -6.17
CA ILE A 209 -2.95 -11.40 -7.44
C ILE A 209 -2.02 -10.21 -7.65
N GLU A 210 -1.82 -9.38 -6.63
CA GLU A 210 -1.03 -8.14 -6.70
C GLU A 210 0.43 -8.37 -7.11
N HIS A 211 1.11 -9.34 -6.48
CA HIS A 211 2.54 -9.53 -6.65
C HIS A 211 2.89 -10.59 -7.70
N TRP A 212 2.03 -11.60 -7.88
CA TRP A 212 2.37 -12.73 -8.75
C TRP A 212 1.77 -12.62 -10.14
N SER A 213 0.75 -11.80 -10.37
CA SER A 213 0.11 -11.71 -11.69
C SER A 213 1.07 -11.23 -12.78
N ALA A 214 1.85 -10.17 -12.55
CA ALA A 214 2.82 -9.69 -13.53
C ALA A 214 3.89 -10.76 -13.84
N LEU A 215 4.45 -11.39 -12.80
CA LEU A 215 5.43 -12.47 -12.96
C LEU A 215 4.85 -13.69 -13.68
N PHE A 216 3.60 -14.05 -13.39
CA PHE A 216 2.89 -15.15 -14.06
C PHE A 216 2.66 -14.85 -15.54
N LEU A 217 2.19 -13.64 -15.87
CA LEU A 217 1.95 -13.22 -17.25
C LEU A 217 3.24 -13.28 -18.08
N GLU A 218 4.36 -12.80 -17.54
CA GLU A 218 5.65 -12.85 -18.25
C GLU A 218 6.22 -14.27 -18.34
N ARG A 219 6.12 -15.07 -17.28
CA ARG A 219 6.78 -16.38 -17.21
C ARG A 219 6.00 -17.50 -17.89
N GLU A 220 4.67 -17.52 -17.73
CA GLU A 220 3.82 -18.64 -18.17
C GLU A 220 3.09 -18.34 -19.48
N LEU A 221 2.90 -17.05 -19.81
CA LEU A 221 2.15 -16.62 -21.00
C LEU A 221 3.00 -15.80 -21.98
N ASP A 222 4.31 -15.70 -21.75
CA ASP A 222 5.27 -14.94 -22.58
C ASP A 222 4.81 -13.49 -22.88
N ALA A 223 4.09 -12.87 -21.93
CA ALA A 223 3.56 -11.53 -22.10
C ALA A 223 4.69 -10.47 -22.09
N THR A 224 4.51 -9.38 -22.82
CA THR A 224 5.44 -8.23 -22.76
C THR A 224 5.31 -7.50 -21.41
N PRO A 225 6.33 -6.72 -20.97
CA PRO A 225 6.25 -5.95 -19.73
C PRO A 225 5.05 -4.99 -19.63
N ALA A 226 4.60 -4.44 -20.76
CA ALA A 226 3.39 -3.60 -20.76
C ALA A 226 2.12 -4.42 -20.54
N VAL A 227 2.02 -5.60 -21.15
CA VAL A 227 0.87 -6.51 -20.97
C VAL A 227 0.86 -7.08 -19.56
N SER A 228 2.02 -7.41 -18.99
CA SER A 228 2.11 -7.93 -17.62
C SER A 228 1.64 -6.93 -16.57
N GLY A 229 1.85 -5.62 -16.81
CA GLY A 229 1.31 -4.54 -15.99
C GLY A 229 -0.23 -4.48 -15.95
N LEU A 230 -0.92 -5.05 -16.94
CA LEU A 230 -2.38 -5.11 -16.96
C LEU A 230 -2.95 -6.09 -15.92
N GLY A 231 -2.20 -7.11 -15.50
CA GLY A 231 -2.65 -8.06 -14.47
C GLY A 231 -2.98 -7.36 -13.15
N PRO A 232 -1.99 -6.72 -12.50
CA PRO A 232 -2.23 -5.90 -11.31
C PRO A 232 -3.16 -4.72 -11.60
N GLY A 233 -3.07 -4.11 -12.80
CA GLY A 233 -3.91 -2.98 -13.20
C GLY A 233 -5.41 -3.31 -13.22
N LEU A 234 -5.82 -4.41 -13.86
CA LEU A 234 -7.23 -4.83 -13.92
C LEU A 234 -7.78 -5.16 -12.53
N PHE A 235 -6.97 -5.79 -11.68
CA PHE A 235 -7.32 -6.01 -10.28
C PHE A 235 -7.60 -4.69 -9.55
N ALA A 236 -6.71 -3.70 -9.70
CA ALA A 236 -6.91 -2.39 -9.12
C ALA A 236 -8.11 -1.62 -9.70
N ALA A 237 -8.40 -1.77 -11.00
CA ALA A 237 -9.59 -1.20 -11.63
C ALA A 237 -10.88 -1.78 -11.02
N ALA A 238 -10.92 -3.10 -10.78
CA ALA A 238 -12.02 -3.76 -10.09
C ALA A 238 -12.17 -3.23 -8.65
N MET A 239 -11.06 -3.05 -7.91
CA MET A 239 -11.09 -2.42 -6.59
C MET A 239 -11.64 -0.99 -6.61
N VAL A 240 -11.21 -0.15 -7.57
CA VAL A 240 -11.74 1.22 -7.74
C VAL A 240 -13.26 1.17 -7.94
N ALA A 241 -13.73 0.35 -8.88
CA ALA A 241 -15.15 0.21 -9.17
C ALA A 241 -15.93 -0.25 -7.93
N GLY A 242 -15.45 -1.29 -7.24
CA GLY A 242 -16.07 -1.80 -6.02
C GLY A 242 -16.15 -0.77 -4.89
N ARG A 243 -15.08 0.01 -4.68
CA ARG A 243 -15.03 1.05 -3.64
C ARG A 243 -15.95 2.24 -3.96
N LEU A 244 -16.02 2.66 -5.22
CA LEU A 244 -16.92 3.73 -5.65
C LEU A 244 -18.39 3.31 -5.55
N LEU A 245 -18.72 2.08 -5.96
CA LEU A 245 -20.04 1.49 -5.78
C LEU A 245 -20.40 1.37 -4.30
N GLY A 246 -19.47 0.86 -3.48
CA GLY A 246 -19.64 0.78 -2.02
C GLY A 246 -19.92 2.14 -1.39
N GLN A 247 -19.17 3.18 -1.76
CA GLN A 247 -19.40 4.55 -1.30
C GLN A 247 -20.77 5.10 -1.71
N ALA A 248 -21.22 4.82 -2.93
CA ALA A 248 -22.53 5.24 -3.41
C ALA A 248 -23.68 4.51 -2.69
N LEU A 249 -23.48 3.25 -2.32
CA LEU A 249 -24.46 2.41 -1.63
C LEU A 249 -24.45 2.58 -0.11
N ASP A 250 -23.34 3.01 0.49
CA ASP A 250 -23.18 3.26 1.94
C ASP A 250 -24.23 4.26 2.50
N VAL A 251 -24.73 5.15 1.65
CA VAL A 251 -25.77 6.13 2.02
C VAL A 251 -27.18 5.51 2.03
N ARG A 252 -27.36 4.31 1.46
CA ARG A 252 -28.67 3.71 1.15
C ARG A 252 -28.86 2.30 1.71
N VAL A 253 -27.78 1.58 1.99
CA VAL A 253 -27.78 0.17 2.38
C VAL A 253 -26.99 0.00 3.67
N GLY A 254 -27.54 -0.75 4.64
CA GLY A 254 -26.85 -0.96 5.92
C GLY A 254 -25.59 -1.82 5.81
N ASP A 255 -24.60 -1.56 6.66
CA ASP A 255 -23.26 -2.17 6.68
C ASP A 255 -23.28 -3.70 6.57
N ARG A 256 -24.21 -4.37 7.27
CA ARG A 256 -24.32 -5.84 7.26
C ARG A 256 -24.71 -6.37 5.88
N THR A 257 -25.61 -5.70 5.18
CA THR A 257 -26.06 -6.12 3.84
C THR A 257 -24.97 -5.89 2.82
N LEU A 258 -24.25 -4.76 2.91
CA LEU A 258 -23.06 -4.50 2.09
C LEU A 258 -21.98 -5.57 2.31
N LEU A 259 -21.73 -5.94 3.56
CA LEU A 259 -20.75 -6.98 3.90
C LEU A 259 -21.13 -8.35 3.33
N ILE A 260 -22.41 -8.75 3.43
CA ILE A 260 -22.89 -10.05 2.91
C ILE A 260 -22.90 -10.05 1.38
N ALA A 261 -23.34 -8.96 0.75
CA ALA A 261 -23.39 -8.85 -0.71
C ALA A 261 -22.00 -8.84 -1.35
N GLY A 262 -21.00 -8.24 -0.69
CA GLY A 262 -19.61 -8.25 -1.15
C GLY A 262 -18.85 -9.55 -0.87
N ALA A 263 -19.45 -10.52 -0.19
CA ALA A 263 -18.86 -11.83 0.07
C ALA A 263 -19.17 -12.86 -1.04
N VAL A 264 -19.95 -12.46 -2.05
CA VAL A 264 -20.35 -13.26 -3.22
C VAL A 264 -19.62 -12.73 -4.45
#